data_AF-A0A0B6YB68-F1
#
_entry.id   AF-A0A0B6YB68-F1
#
_cell.length_a   1.000
_cell.length_b   1.000
_cell.length_c   1.000
_cell.angle_alpha   90.00
_cell.angle_beta   90.00
_cell.angle_gamma   90.00
#
_symmetry.space_group_name_H-M   'P 1'
#
loop_
_entity.id
_entity.type
_entity.pdbx_description
1 polymer ?
#
loop_
_entity_poly.entity_id
_entity_poly.type
_entity_poly.pdbx_seq_one_letter_code
_entity_poly.pdbx_strand_id
1 'polypeptide(L)'
;SLETVVRDLQTAEQHAIALRVLLLLSSRLQSVAVFLPTDEKQYCLEELGNITEMARSTSSSLIAKILNTAPMDCLLAQALLLTLSRECSVPLLQTIIKSCWNNYPKLKRVNIVACAIAEIWNDQKLIDSSQRVKVIAKWGNRLSKIGISFASNTFCGIGEVMEAIRKLIQSPHCEVKILTEFFSDFNLDACKLDTVLMQFFEICLTVHSEHTLSKELLRKAEDALLCYKGNALQILKKVLQAIHPYNYEVLQFLLEKIQEREDSKETLKGLELLRYLHLYKRCSPPCGTEE
;
A
#
# COMPACT_ATOMS: atom_id res chain seq x y z
N SER A 1 -0.60 -48.91 3.18
CA SER A 1 -1.59 -48.12 3.96
C SER A 1 -2.08 -46.97 3.09
N LEU A 2 -3.33 -46.51 3.26
CA LEU A 2 -3.87 -45.33 2.55
C LEU A 2 -2.97 -44.10 2.75
N GLU A 3 -2.43 -43.94 3.96
CA GLU A 3 -1.47 -42.89 4.31
C GLU A 3 -0.21 -42.92 3.43
N THR A 4 0.29 -44.11 3.11
CA THR A 4 1.46 -44.29 2.24
C THR A 4 1.16 -43.81 0.83
N VAL A 5 0.01 -44.21 0.28
CA VAL A 5 -0.43 -43.80 -1.07
C VAL A 5 -0.63 -42.29 -1.15
N VAL A 6 -1.27 -41.69 -0.14
CA VAL A 6 -1.47 -40.23 -0.07
C VAL A 6 -0.14 -39.50 0.01
N ARG A 7 0.79 -39.99 0.84
CA ARG A 7 2.13 -39.41 0.99
C ARG A 7 2.93 -39.51 -0.31
N ASP A 8 2.91 -40.66 -0.97
CA ASP A 8 3.62 -40.88 -2.24
C ASP A 8 3.05 -40.00 -3.37
N LEU A 9 1.74 -39.79 -3.38
CA LEU A 9 1.12 -38.84 -4.32
C LEU A 9 1.50 -37.39 -3.99
N GLN A 10 1.60 -37.02 -2.72
CA GLN A 10 2.05 -35.68 -2.32
C GLN A 10 3.52 -35.44 -2.67
N THR A 11 4.41 -36.41 -2.45
CA THR A 11 5.83 -36.31 -2.82
C THR A 11 6.03 -36.30 -4.34
N ALA A 12 5.16 -36.96 -5.10
CA ALA A 12 5.09 -36.87 -6.56
C ALA A 12 4.39 -35.58 -7.08
N GLU A 13 4.13 -34.61 -6.20
CA GLU A 13 3.44 -33.35 -6.45
C GLU A 13 1.96 -33.44 -6.88
N GLN A 14 1.36 -34.63 -6.88
CA GLN A 14 -0.02 -34.91 -7.29
C GLN A 14 -1.05 -34.65 -6.18
N HIS A 15 -1.00 -33.47 -5.57
CA HIS A 15 -1.83 -33.07 -4.43
C HIS A 15 -3.33 -33.07 -4.75
N ALA A 16 -3.71 -32.71 -5.98
CA ALA A 16 -5.11 -32.72 -6.42
C ALA A 16 -5.67 -34.16 -6.52
N ILE A 17 -4.84 -35.10 -6.97
CA ILE A 17 -5.21 -36.52 -7.06
C ILE A 17 -5.33 -37.10 -5.66
N ALA A 18 -4.35 -36.83 -4.78
CA ALA A 18 -4.40 -37.23 -3.38
C ALA A 18 -5.67 -36.74 -2.69
N LEU A 19 -6.02 -35.45 -2.86
CA LEU A 19 -7.24 -34.88 -2.30
C LEU A 19 -8.50 -35.53 -2.87
N ARG A 20 -8.56 -35.76 -4.19
CA ARG A 20 -9.71 -36.42 -4.82
C ARG A 20 -9.92 -37.85 -4.31
N VAL A 21 -8.84 -38.62 -4.12
CA VAL A 21 -8.89 -39.97 -3.53
C VAL A 21 -9.46 -39.91 -2.12
N LEU A 22 -8.99 -38.97 -1.29
CA LEU A 22 -9.45 -38.81 0.09
C LEU A 22 -10.93 -38.40 0.17
N LEU A 23 -11.38 -37.46 -0.66
CA LEU A 23 -12.79 -37.04 -0.71
C LEU A 23 -13.71 -38.17 -1.19
N LEU A 24 -13.29 -38.92 -2.21
CA LEU A 24 -14.05 -40.08 -2.70
C LEU A 24 -14.16 -41.16 -1.62
N LEU A 25 -13.06 -41.51 -0.95
CA LEU A 25 -13.06 -42.50 0.13
C LEU A 25 -13.91 -42.05 1.32
N SER A 26 -13.79 -40.79 1.73
CA SER A 26 -14.62 -40.19 2.78
C SER A 26 -16.11 -40.32 2.45
N SER A 27 -16.53 -39.92 1.24
CA SER A 27 -17.93 -40.01 0.81
C SER A 27 -18.47 -41.45 0.79
N ARG A 28 -17.64 -42.42 0.39
CA ARG A 28 -18.01 -43.83 0.33
C ARG A 28 -18.11 -44.43 1.73
N LEU A 29 -17.14 -44.17 2.60
CA LEU A 29 -17.18 -44.64 3.98
C LEU A 29 -18.34 -44.03 4.75
N GLN A 30 -18.65 -42.75 4.55
CA GLN A 30 -19.82 -42.12 5.15
C GLN A 30 -21.13 -42.77 4.69
N SER A 31 -21.23 -43.15 3.41
CA SER A 31 -22.40 -43.87 2.90
C SER A 31 -22.55 -45.28 3.48
N VAL A 32 -21.43 -45.98 3.72
CA VAL A 32 -21.43 -47.34 4.27
C VAL A 32 -21.69 -47.33 5.78
N ALA A 33 -21.12 -46.37 6.52
CA ALA A 33 -21.23 -46.25 7.97
C ALA A 33 -22.68 -46.09 8.48
N VAL A 34 -23.61 -45.64 7.63
CA VAL A 34 -25.04 -45.54 7.95
C VAL A 34 -25.69 -46.92 8.11
N PHE A 35 -25.18 -47.94 7.43
CA PHE A 35 -25.77 -49.29 7.36
C PHE A 35 -25.08 -50.31 8.27
N LEU A 36 -24.03 -49.93 8.99
CA LEU A 36 -23.22 -50.85 9.81
C LEU A 36 -23.76 -51.01 11.24
N PRO A 37 -23.57 -52.20 11.86
CA PRO A 37 -23.80 -52.45 13.28
C PRO A 37 -22.95 -51.54 14.18
N THR A 38 -23.36 -51.33 15.44
CA THR A 38 -22.74 -50.36 16.38
C THR A 38 -21.21 -50.51 16.52
N ASP A 39 -20.70 -51.75 16.61
CA ASP A 39 -19.27 -52.01 16.81
C ASP A 39 -18.43 -51.70 15.55
N GLU A 40 -18.90 -52.10 14.37
CA GLU A 40 -18.23 -51.82 13.08
C GLU A 40 -18.38 -50.36 12.65
N LYS A 41 -19.48 -49.73 13.07
CA LYS A 41 -19.73 -48.30 12.86
C LYS A 41 -18.72 -47.45 13.61
N GLN A 42 -18.33 -47.82 14.82
CA GLN A 42 -17.34 -47.07 15.59
C GLN A 42 -15.97 -47.09 14.90
N TYR A 43 -15.52 -48.25 14.43
CA TYR A 43 -14.29 -48.37 13.62
C TYR A 43 -14.36 -47.53 12.33
N CYS A 44 -15.49 -47.57 11.61
CA CYS A 44 -15.66 -46.76 10.40
C CYS A 44 -15.66 -45.26 10.66
N LEU A 45 -16.15 -44.81 11.81
CA LEU A 45 -16.11 -43.40 12.22
C LEU A 45 -14.68 -42.95 12.57
N GLU A 46 -13.89 -43.82 13.20
CA GLU A 46 -12.46 -43.56 13.46
C GLU A 46 -11.66 -43.41 12.15
N GLU A 47 -11.85 -44.35 11.20
CA GLU A 47 -11.21 -44.27 9.88
C GLU A 47 -11.68 -43.05 9.06
N LEU A 48 -12.96 -42.70 9.15
CA LEU A 48 -13.48 -41.48 8.54
C LEU A 48 -12.83 -40.22 9.13
N GLY A 49 -12.55 -40.22 10.44
CA GLY A 49 -11.80 -39.17 11.12
C GLY A 49 -10.38 -39.02 10.55
N ASN A 50 -9.65 -40.13 10.43
CA ASN A 50 -8.29 -40.16 9.87
C ASN A 50 -8.25 -39.66 8.42
N ILE A 51 -9.22 -40.07 7.58
CA ILE A 51 -9.31 -39.64 6.19
C ILE A 51 -9.62 -38.15 6.09
N THR A 52 -10.52 -37.64 6.93
CA THR A 52 -10.87 -36.22 6.99
C THR A 52 -9.67 -35.37 7.40
N GLU A 53 -8.86 -35.87 8.33
CA GLU A 53 -7.60 -35.23 8.73
C GLU A 53 -6.56 -35.21 7.61
N MET A 54 -6.35 -36.34 6.92
CA MET A 54 -5.48 -36.39 5.75
C MET A 54 -5.95 -35.45 4.64
N ALA A 55 -7.27 -35.35 4.41
CA ALA A 55 -7.85 -34.46 3.40
C ALA A 55 -7.59 -32.99 3.76
N ARG A 56 -7.73 -32.64 5.03
CA ARG A 56 -7.45 -31.31 5.57
C ARG A 56 -5.99 -30.91 5.38
N SER A 57 -5.07 -31.81 5.76
CA SER A 57 -3.63 -31.62 5.59
C SER A 57 -3.25 -31.44 4.11
N THR A 58 -3.75 -32.33 3.24
CA THR A 58 -3.53 -32.26 1.79
C THR A 58 -4.06 -30.98 1.18
N SER A 59 -5.26 -30.56 1.58
CA SER A 59 -5.88 -29.30 1.13
C SER A 59 -5.05 -28.09 1.54
N SER A 60 -4.53 -28.08 2.78
CA SER A 60 -3.72 -26.99 3.29
C SER A 60 -2.40 -26.84 2.52
N SER A 61 -1.74 -27.96 2.22
CA SER A 61 -0.54 -28.01 1.37
C SER A 61 -0.83 -27.54 -0.07
N LEU A 62 -1.94 -27.97 -0.65
CA LEU A 62 -2.36 -27.55 -1.99
C LEU A 62 -2.68 -26.05 -2.05
N ILE A 63 -3.41 -25.52 -1.06
CA ILE A 63 -3.70 -24.09 -0.93
C ILE A 63 -2.41 -23.29 -0.80
N ALA A 64 -1.48 -23.71 0.05
CA ALA A 64 -0.19 -23.05 0.17
C ALA A 64 0.57 -23.04 -1.17
N LYS A 65 0.55 -24.15 -1.94
CA LYS A 65 1.18 -24.23 -3.27
C LYS A 65 0.50 -23.29 -4.29
N ILE A 66 -0.83 -23.27 -4.35
CA ILE A 66 -1.59 -22.38 -5.25
C ILE A 66 -1.34 -20.92 -4.91
N LEU A 67 -1.35 -20.56 -3.62
CA LEU A 67 -1.11 -19.18 -3.19
C LEU A 67 0.36 -18.75 -3.35
N ASN A 68 1.29 -19.72 -3.45
CA ASN A 68 2.70 -19.48 -3.71
C ASN A 68 3.07 -19.40 -5.20
N THR A 69 2.21 -19.88 -6.10
CA THR A 69 2.47 -19.92 -7.55
C THR A 69 1.94 -18.68 -8.27
N ALA A 70 2.56 -18.35 -9.41
CA ALA A 70 2.12 -17.29 -10.31
C ALA A 70 2.06 -17.85 -11.75
N PRO A 71 0.95 -17.71 -12.49
CA PRO A 71 -0.32 -17.07 -12.10
C PRO A 71 -1.08 -17.86 -11.02
N MET A 72 -1.85 -17.13 -10.19
CA MET A 72 -2.64 -17.72 -9.11
C MET A 72 -4.07 -17.94 -9.59
N ASP A 73 -4.57 -19.17 -9.44
CA ASP A 73 -5.99 -19.46 -9.64
C ASP A 73 -6.77 -19.08 -8.38
N CYS A 74 -7.32 -17.86 -8.39
CA CYS A 74 -8.08 -17.31 -7.26
C CYS A 74 -9.36 -18.11 -7.00
N LEU A 75 -10.03 -18.65 -8.03
CA LEU A 75 -11.28 -19.40 -7.86
C LEU A 75 -11.01 -20.75 -7.22
N LEU A 76 -9.98 -21.46 -7.68
CA LEU A 76 -9.57 -22.73 -7.08
C LEU A 76 -9.12 -22.54 -5.63
N ALA A 77 -8.33 -21.49 -5.35
CA ALA A 77 -7.91 -21.17 -3.99
C ALA A 77 -9.10 -20.89 -3.06
N GLN A 78 -10.09 -20.13 -3.53
CA GLN A 78 -11.32 -19.85 -2.79
C GLN A 78 -12.11 -21.12 -2.53
N ALA A 79 -12.36 -21.93 -3.56
CA ALA A 79 -13.12 -23.18 -3.42
C ALA A 79 -12.49 -24.15 -2.42
N LEU A 80 -11.16 -24.29 -2.45
CA LEU A 80 -10.43 -25.13 -1.48
C LEU A 80 -10.50 -24.58 -0.06
N LEU A 81 -10.40 -23.25 0.12
CA LEU A 81 -10.53 -22.59 1.42
C LEU A 81 -11.95 -22.72 2.01
N LEU A 82 -12.98 -22.74 1.17
CA LEU A 82 -14.38 -22.96 1.57
C LEU A 82 -14.68 -24.43 1.87
N THR A 83 -13.91 -25.36 1.28
CA THR A 83 -14.01 -26.80 1.58
C THR A 83 -13.43 -27.11 2.96
N LEU A 84 -12.47 -26.31 3.42
CA LEU A 84 -11.93 -26.35 4.77
C LEU A 84 -12.85 -25.60 5.75
N SER A 85 -12.85 -26.02 7.01
CA SER A 85 -13.58 -25.28 8.06
C SER A 85 -12.92 -23.92 8.31
N ARG A 86 -13.72 -22.95 8.75
CA ARG A 86 -13.26 -21.57 9.04
C ARG A 86 -12.08 -21.57 10.02
N GLU A 87 -12.12 -22.43 11.04
CA GLU A 87 -11.11 -22.55 12.09
C GLU A 87 -9.74 -22.96 11.54
N CYS A 88 -9.70 -23.67 10.41
CA CYS A 88 -8.48 -24.09 9.75
C CYS A 88 -8.02 -23.08 8.68
N SER A 89 -8.96 -22.52 7.92
CA SER A 89 -8.63 -21.64 6.79
C SER A 89 -8.15 -20.25 7.22
N VAL A 90 -8.71 -19.67 8.28
CA VAL A 90 -8.29 -18.36 8.80
C VAL A 90 -6.82 -18.35 9.24
N PRO A 91 -6.33 -19.25 10.11
CA PRO A 91 -4.92 -19.25 10.51
C PRO A 91 -3.96 -19.57 9.36
N LEU A 92 -4.39 -20.42 8.41
CA LEU A 92 -3.63 -20.69 7.18
C LEU A 92 -3.45 -19.41 6.35
N LEU A 93 -4.54 -18.68 6.08
CA LEU A 93 -4.51 -17.39 5.38
C LEU A 93 -3.63 -16.38 6.10
N GLN A 94 -3.77 -16.25 7.42
CA GLN A 94 -2.93 -15.33 8.21
C GLN A 94 -1.45 -15.67 8.12
N THR A 95 -1.10 -16.96 8.15
CA THR A 95 0.29 -17.42 8.00
C THR A 95 0.84 -17.10 6.61
N ILE A 96 0.05 -17.32 5.57
CA ILE A 96 0.46 -17.02 4.19
C ILE A 96 0.59 -15.51 3.98
N ILE A 97 -0.35 -14.70 4.48
CA ILE A 97 -0.27 -13.24 4.46
C ILE A 97 1.01 -12.77 5.16
N LYS A 98 1.32 -13.33 6.34
CA LYS A 98 2.56 -13.03 7.08
C LYS A 98 3.81 -13.34 6.25
N SER A 99 3.81 -14.43 5.49
CA SER A 99 4.94 -14.79 4.61
C SER A 99 5.07 -13.89 3.38
N CYS A 100 3.97 -13.25 2.96
CA CYS A 100 3.90 -12.45 1.73
C CYS A 100 4.24 -10.97 1.93
N TRP A 101 4.48 -10.53 3.17
CA TRP A 101 4.75 -9.14 3.49
C TRP A 101 5.87 -8.53 2.62
N ASN A 102 6.96 -9.28 2.36
CA ASN A 102 8.08 -8.80 1.54
C ASN A 102 7.81 -8.80 0.02
N ASN A 103 6.67 -9.32 -0.45
CA ASN A 103 6.33 -9.40 -1.87
C ASN A 103 4.93 -8.81 -2.09
N TYR A 104 4.87 -7.49 -2.26
CA TYR A 104 3.61 -6.76 -2.44
C TYR A 104 2.75 -7.26 -3.62
N PRO A 105 3.31 -7.61 -4.80
CA PRO A 105 2.51 -8.23 -5.86
C PRO A 105 1.82 -9.53 -5.45
N LYS A 106 2.53 -10.40 -4.71
CA LYS A 106 1.96 -11.64 -4.17
C LYS A 106 0.95 -11.36 -3.06
N LEU A 107 1.28 -10.47 -2.13
CA LEU A 107 0.39 -10.03 -1.05
C LEU A 107 -0.94 -9.52 -1.61
N LYS A 108 -0.90 -8.71 -2.67
CA LYS A 108 -2.10 -8.20 -3.34
C LYS A 108 -2.98 -9.34 -3.86
N ARG A 109 -2.40 -10.36 -4.50
CA ARG A 109 -3.17 -11.52 -5.02
C ARG A 109 -3.78 -12.36 -3.89
N VAL A 110 -2.97 -12.72 -2.88
CA VAL A 110 -3.45 -13.46 -1.70
C VAL A 110 -4.57 -12.69 -1.00
N ASN A 111 -4.45 -11.37 -0.89
CA ASN A 111 -5.46 -10.55 -0.22
C ASN A 111 -6.80 -10.48 -0.98
N ILE A 112 -6.81 -10.64 -2.31
CA ILE A 112 -8.07 -10.75 -3.07
C ILE A 112 -8.85 -12.00 -2.63
N VAL A 113 -8.14 -13.13 -2.48
CA VAL A 113 -8.73 -14.38 -1.97
C VAL A 113 -9.20 -14.19 -0.52
N ALA A 114 -8.39 -13.54 0.33
CA ALA A 114 -8.76 -13.28 1.72
C ALA A 114 -10.02 -12.40 1.85
N CYS A 115 -10.14 -11.32 1.06
CA CYS A 115 -11.34 -10.47 1.03
C CYS A 115 -12.58 -11.27 0.61
N ALA A 116 -12.51 -12.03 -0.48
CA ALA A 116 -13.64 -12.81 -0.97
C ALA A 116 -14.13 -13.83 0.08
N ILE A 117 -13.19 -14.52 0.74
CA ILE A 117 -13.51 -15.46 1.80
C ILE A 117 -14.10 -14.76 3.04
N ALA A 118 -13.57 -13.60 3.41
CA ALA A 118 -14.07 -12.81 4.53
C ALA A 118 -15.51 -12.34 4.32
N GLU A 119 -15.85 -11.95 3.09
CA GLU A 119 -17.20 -11.58 2.67
C GLU A 119 -18.15 -12.79 2.73
N ILE A 120 -17.74 -13.96 2.22
CA ILE A 120 -18.56 -15.19 2.24
C ILE A 120 -18.86 -15.64 3.67
N TRP A 121 -17.89 -15.57 4.58
CA TRP A 121 -18.10 -15.93 5.99
C TRP A 121 -18.71 -14.82 6.84
N ASN A 122 -18.92 -13.62 6.27
CA ASN A 122 -19.41 -12.45 6.98
C ASN A 122 -18.65 -12.15 8.28
N ASP A 123 -17.32 -12.33 8.26
CA ASP A 123 -16.45 -12.15 9.43
C ASP A 123 -15.88 -10.74 9.46
N GLN A 124 -16.48 -9.86 10.26
CA GLN A 124 -16.06 -8.46 10.34
C GLN A 124 -14.57 -8.30 10.70
N LYS A 125 -14.01 -9.15 11.56
CA LYS A 125 -12.59 -9.06 11.94
C LYS A 125 -11.68 -9.42 10.77
N LEU A 126 -12.07 -10.43 9.99
CA LEU A 126 -11.31 -10.82 8.79
C LEU A 126 -11.49 -9.79 7.68
N ILE A 127 -12.67 -9.17 7.55
CA ILE A 127 -12.95 -8.09 6.61
C ILE A 127 -12.04 -6.89 6.94
N ASP A 128 -12.07 -6.40 8.17
CA ASP A 128 -11.28 -5.23 8.59
C ASP A 128 -9.78 -5.46 8.39
N SER A 129 -9.27 -6.64 8.78
CA SER A 129 -7.87 -6.99 8.58
C SER A 129 -7.49 -7.12 7.10
N SER A 130 -8.36 -7.70 6.26
CA SER A 130 -8.11 -7.85 4.81
C SER A 130 -8.20 -6.51 4.07
N GLN A 131 -9.09 -5.59 4.49
CA GLN A 131 -9.11 -4.23 3.93
C GLN A 131 -7.85 -3.46 4.31
N ARG A 132 -7.36 -3.60 5.55
CA ARG A 132 -6.08 -3.01 5.95
C ARG A 132 -4.92 -3.54 5.11
N VAL A 133 -4.82 -4.86 4.94
CA VAL A 133 -3.78 -5.48 4.10
C VAL A 133 -3.90 -5.05 2.64
N LYS A 134 -5.12 -4.84 2.13
CA LYS A 134 -5.37 -4.30 0.77
C LYS A 134 -4.72 -2.93 0.57
N VAL A 135 -4.94 -2.02 1.50
CA VAL A 135 -4.36 -0.67 1.49
C VAL A 135 -2.83 -0.75 1.55
N ILE A 136 -2.28 -1.57 2.45
CA ILE A 136 -0.83 -1.73 2.59
C ILE A 136 -0.22 -2.35 1.33
N ALA A 137 -0.85 -3.36 0.73
CA ALA A 137 -0.37 -3.98 -0.51
C ALA A 137 -0.41 -3.01 -1.71
N LYS A 138 -1.46 -2.17 -1.80
CA LYS A 138 -1.59 -1.11 -2.81
C LYS A 138 -0.42 -0.13 -2.70
N TRP A 139 -0.20 0.44 -1.51
CA TRP A 139 0.82 1.45 -1.30
C TRP A 139 2.23 0.88 -1.28
N GLY A 140 2.46 -0.29 -0.68
CA GLY A 140 3.76 -0.96 -0.74
C GLY A 140 4.21 -1.25 -2.18
N ASN A 141 3.30 -1.71 -3.05
CA ASN A 141 3.60 -1.90 -4.47
C ASN A 141 3.82 -0.58 -5.23
N ARG A 142 3.13 0.50 -4.86
CA ARG A 142 3.30 1.81 -5.51
C ARG A 142 4.59 2.50 -5.07
N LEU A 143 4.88 2.48 -3.78
CA LEU A 143 6.06 3.11 -3.17
C LEU A 143 7.36 2.37 -3.54
N SER A 144 7.32 1.04 -3.60
CA SER A 144 8.48 0.26 -4.07
C SER A 144 8.90 0.59 -5.51
N LYS A 145 7.95 0.93 -6.39
CA LYS A 145 8.26 1.35 -7.77
C LYS A 145 8.99 2.69 -7.87
N ILE A 146 8.79 3.58 -6.90
CA ILE A 146 9.48 4.87 -6.81
C ILE A 146 10.72 4.81 -5.91
N GLY A 147 11.21 3.59 -5.62
CA GLY A 147 12.44 3.36 -4.84
C GLY A 147 12.27 3.53 -3.33
N ILE A 148 11.05 3.74 -2.84
CA ILE A 148 10.80 3.89 -1.41
C ILE A 148 10.44 2.52 -0.82
N SER A 149 11.46 1.85 -0.26
CA SER A 149 11.27 0.57 0.43
C SER A 149 10.83 0.79 1.88
N PHE A 150 9.92 -0.07 2.34
CA PHE A 150 9.48 -0.11 3.73
C PHE A 150 9.52 -1.55 4.22
N ALA A 151 9.92 -1.74 5.47
CA ALA A 151 9.88 -3.05 6.09
C ALA A 151 8.41 -3.49 6.20
N SER A 152 8.15 -4.72 5.80
CA SER A 152 6.81 -5.14 5.41
C SER A 152 5.86 -5.43 6.59
N ASN A 153 6.37 -5.44 7.81
CA ASN A 153 5.62 -5.45 9.08
C ASN A 153 5.37 -4.04 9.66
N THR A 154 5.92 -2.99 9.03
CA THR A 154 5.93 -1.60 9.52
C THR A 154 4.81 -0.72 8.96
N PHE A 155 3.65 -1.27 8.64
CA PHE A 155 2.43 -0.44 8.46
C PHE A 155 1.43 -0.69 9.60
N CYS A 156 1.96 -1.10 10.76
CA CYS A 156 1.17 -1.38 11.94
C CYS A 156 0.92 -0.11 12.76
N GLY A 157 1.85 0.86 12.73
CA GLY A 157 1.81 2.09 13.52
C GLY A 157 1.72 3.39 12.70
N ILE A 158 1.11 4.42 13.29
CA ILE A 158 1.00 5.77 12.72
C ILE A 158 2.39 6.36 12.42
N GLY A 159 3.39 6.09 13.27
CA GLY A 159 4.75 6.63 13.09
C GLY A 159 5.40 6.18 11.78
N GLU A 160 5.17 4.94 11.36
CA GLU A 160 5.76 4.38 10.15
C GLU A 160 5.08 4.92 8.90
N VAL A 161 3.75 5.12 8.97
CA VAL A 161 2.97 5.83 7.94
C VAL A 161 3.47 7.26 7.76
N MET A 162 3.77 7.96 8.86
CA MET A 162 4.33 9.32 8.80
C MET A 162 5.74 9.36 8.23
N GLU A 163 6.58 8.37 8.53
CA GLU A 163 7.91 8.25 7.92
C GLU A 163 7.80 7.98 6.41
N ALA A 164 6.80 7.18 6.01
CA ALA A 164 6.51 6.96 4.60
C ALA A 164 6.08 8.24 3.88
N ILE A 165 5.24 9.05 4.51
CA ILE A 165 4.86 10.37 4.00
C ILE A 165 6.10 11.26 3.87
N ARG A 166 6.99 11.26 4.87
CA ARG A 166 8.21 12.10 4.87
C ARG A 166 9.16 11.75 3.71
N LYS A 167 9.31 10.47 3.38
CA LYS A 167 10.06 10.03 2.19
C LYS A 167 9.32 10.31 0.89
N LEU A 168 7.98 10.20 0.90
CA LEU A 168 7.16 10.47 -0.27
C LEU A 168 7.24 11.94 -0.67
N ILE A 169 7.13 12.90 0.25
CA ILE A 169 7.22 14.34 -0.07
C ILE A 169 8.59 14.77 -0.59
N GLN A 170 9.65 14.02 -0.30
CA GLN A 170 11.00 14.23 -0.84
C GLN A 170 11.21 13.61 -2.23
N SER A 171 10.28 12.76 -2.67
CA SER A 171 10.39 12.09 -3.96
C SER A 171 9.98 13.02 -5.11
N PRO A 172 10.71 13.05 -6.24
CA PRO A 172 10.34 13.86 -7.40
C PRO A 172 9.01 13.43 -8.04
N HIS A 173 8.59 12.18 -7.78
CA HIS A 173 7.35 11.61 -8.31
C HIS A 173 6.13 11.90 -7.41
N CYS A 174 6.29 12.67 -6.34
CA CYS A 174 5.18 13.04 -5.47
C CYS A 174 4.27 14.07 -6.15
N GLU A 175 2.96 13.87 -6.01
CA GLU A 175 1.93 14.83 -6.41
C GLU A 175 0.89 14.96 -5.30
N VAL A 176 0.19 16.09 -5.28
CA VAL A 176 -0.88 16.36 -4.31
C VAL A 176 -2.00 15.32 -4.37
N LYS A 177 -2.30 14.80 -5.58
CA LYS A 177 -3.25 13.71 -5.76
C LYS A 177 -2.82 12.42 -5.05
N ILE A 178 -1.52 12.13 -5.04
CA ILE A 178 -0.96 10.96 -4.35
C ILE A 178 -1.09 11.15 -2.84
N LEU A 179 -0.76 12.34 -2.32
CA LEU A 179 -0.89 12.65 -0.89
C LEU A 179 -2.34 12.56 -0.41
N THR A 180 -3.27 13.16 -1.14
CA THR A 180 -4.71 13.10 -0.80
C THR A 180 -5.25 11.67 -0.86
N GLU A 181 -4.91 10.90 -1.89
CA GLU A 181 -5.27 9.47 -1.98
C GLU A 181 -4.67 8.66 -0.82
N PHE A 182 -3.42 8.94 -0.43
CA PHE A 182 -2.75 8.27 0.68
C PHE A 182 -3.43 8.56 2.01
N PHE A 183 -3.74 9.83 2.29
CA PHE A 183 -4.44 10.22 3.51
C PHE A 183 -5.86 9.63 3.58
N SER A 184 -6.57 9.59 2.44
CA SER A 184 -7.89 8.97 2.35
C SER A 184 -7.84 7.46 2.60
N ASP A 185 -6.90 6.75 1.96
CA ASP A 185 -6.79 5.29 2.07
C ASP A 185 -6.40 4.83 3.49
N PHE A 186 -5.57 5.60 4.19
CA PHE A 186 -5.16 5.32 5.57
C PHE A 186 -6.06 5.96 6.63
N ASN A 187 -7.13 6.65 6.23
CA ASN A 187 -8.06 7.36 7.11
C ASN A 187 -7.32 8.29 8.11
N LEU A 188 -6.37 9.06 7.59
CA LEU A 188 -5.55 9.98 8.38
C LEU A 188 -6.28 11.31 8.59
N ASP A 189 -5.95 11.99 9.69
CA ASP A 189 -6.53 13.28 10.06
C ASP A 189 -6.24 14.36 9.00
N ALA A 190 -7.29 15.08 8.61
CA ALA A 190 -7.23 16.19 7.66
C ALA A 190 -6.30 17.33 8.15
N CYS A 191 -6.20 17.57 9.47
CA CYS A 191 -5.27 18.56 10.01
C CYS A 191 -3.80 18.21 9.74
N LYS A 192 -3.48 16.91 9.71
CA LYS A 192 -2.13 16.44 9.36
C LYS A 192 -1.88 16.56 7.87
N LEU A 193 -2.90 16.41 7.02
CA LEU A 193 -2.79 16.62 5.58
C LEU A 193 -2.38 18.07 5.28
N ASP A 194 -3.05 19.03 5.90
CA ASP A 194 -2.73 20.46 5.76
C ASP A 194 -1.26 20.74 6.10
N THR A 195 -0.75 20.15 7.19
CA THR A 195 0.66 20.28 7.58
C THR A 195 1.60 19.67 6.54
N VAL A 196 1.27 18.49 6.00
CA VAL A 196 2.06 17.80 4.99
C VAL A 196 2.04 18.52 3.64
N LEU A 197 0.90 19.10 3.24
CA LEU A 197 0.80 19.92 2.03
C LEU A 197 1.72 21.14 2.11
N MET A 198 1.81 21.78 3.28
CA MET A 198 2.69 22.93 3.49
C MET A 198 4.16 22.54 3.53
N GLN A 199 4.50 21.38 4.11
CA GLN A 199 5.86 20.85 4.03
C GLN A 199 6.24 20.48 2.59
N PHE A 200 5.33 19.88 1.84
CA PHE A 200 5.54 19.57 0.42
C PHE A 200 5.73 20.84 -0.41
N PHE A 201 4.94 21.89 -0.14
CA PHE A 201 5.10 23.21 -0.74
C PHE A 201 6.49 23.81 -0.45
N GLU A 202 6.93 23.81 0.81
CA GLU A 202 8.24 24.30 1.24
C GLU A 202 9.38 23.54 0.54
N ILE A 203 9.30 22.19 0.49
CA ILE A 203 10.32 21.35 -0.17
C ILE A 203 10.40 21.63 -1.68
N CYS A 204 9.26 21.77 -2.36
CA CYS A 204 9.22 22.05 -3.80
C CYS A 204 9.95 23.36 -4.16
N LEU A 205 9.93 24.35 -3.25
CA LEU A 205 10.48 25.68 -3.50
C LEU A 205 11.91 25.89 -2.95
N THR A 206 12.33 25.13 -1.93
CA THR A 206 13.61 25.34 -1.22
C THR A 206 14.67 24.29 -1.54
N VAL A 207 14.31 23.01 -1.58
CA VAL A 207 15.28 21.90 -1.70
C VAL A 207 15.62 21.60 -3.15
N HIS A 208 14.73 21.92 -4.08
CA HIS A 208 14.90 21.64 -5.51
C HIS A 208 15.36 22.86 -6.32
N SER A 209 15.72 23.96 -5.64
CA SER A 209 16.01 25.25 -6.27
C SER A 209 17.49 25.54 -6.54
N GLU A 210 18.42 24.63 -6.24
CA GLU A 210 19.85 24.89 -6.42
C GLU A 210 20.25 25.07 -7.90
N HIS A 211 19.55 24.43 -8.84
CA HIS A 211 19.81 24.59 -10.27
C HIS A 211 18.50 24.58 -11.08
N THR A 212 18.05 25.76 -11.53
CA THR A 212 16.91 25.96 -12.46
C THR A 212 15.63 25.20 -12.08
N LEU A 213 14.70 25.89 -11.44
CA LEU A 213 13.40 25.30 -11.15
C LEU A 213 12.64 24.97 -12.43
N SER A 214 12.33 23.68 -12.58
CA SER A 214 11.39 23.22 -13.60
C SER A 214 10.02 23.84 -13.34
N LYS A 215 9.35 24.34 -14.39
CA LYS A 215 7.94 24.78 -14.36
C LYS A 215 7.02 23.74 -13.71
N GLU A 216 7.41 22.47 -13.75
CA GLU A 216 6.70 21.37 -13.10
C GLU A 216 6.68 21.48 -11.56
N LEU A 217 7.77 21.96 -10.93
CA LEU A 217 7.84 22.12 -9.48
C LEU A 217 6.98 23.28 -8.99
N LEU A 218 6.96 24.39 -9.73
CA LEU A 218 6.05 25.51 -9.45
C LEU A 218 4.59 25.06 -9.56
N ARG A 219 4.25 24.27 -10.58
CA ARG A 219 2.91 23.68 -10.72
C ARG A 219 2.55 22.78 -9.54
N LYS A 220 3.47 21.93 -9.08
CA LYS A 220 3.26 21.07 -7.90
C LYS A 220 3.05 21.89 -6.62
N ALA A 221 3.81 22.97 -6.44
CA ALA A 221 3.64 23.89 -5.33
C ALA A 221 2.29 24.63 -5.39
N GLU A 222 1.90 25.10 -6.57
CA GLU A 222 0.59 25.74 -6.78
C GLU A 222 -0.57 24.78 -6.48
N ASP A 223 -0.50 23.54 -6.97
CA ASP A 223 -1.50 22.51 -6.67
C ASP A 223 -1.64 22.27 -5.15
N ALA A 224 -0.51 22.29 -4.41
CA ALA A 224 -0.51 22.07 -2.97
C ALA A 224 -1.15 23.24 -2.22
N LEU A 225 -0.88 24.46 -2.68
CA LEU A 225 -1.48 25.69 -2.15
C LEU A 225 -2.98 25.76 -2.42
N LEU A 226 -3.44 25.30 -3.59
CA LEU A 226 -4.86 25.23 -3.95
C LEU A 226 -5.64 24.21 -3.12
N CYS A 227 -5.01 23.10 -2.75
CA CYS A 227 -5.64 22.06 -1.93
C CYS A 227 -5.64 22.39 -0.43
N TYR A 228 -4.82 23.35 0.00
CA TYR A 228 -4.73 23.77 1.39
C TYR A 228 -5.90 24.67 1.78
N LYS A 229 -6.58 24.33 2.89
CA LYS A 229 -7.79 25.04 3.34
C LYS A 229 -7.55 26.11 4.40
N GLY A 230 -6.33 26.19 4.93
CA GLY A 230 -5.95 27.15 5.97
C GLY A 230 -5.49 28.51 5.45
N ASN A 231 -5.05 29.38 6.37
CA ASN A 231 -4.45 30.65 6.01
C ASN A 231 -2.97 30.46 5.61
N ALA A 232 -2.72 30.42 4.29
CA ALA A 232 -1.38 30.20 3.75
C ALA A 232 -0.45 31.41 3.86
N LEU A 233 -0.95 32.61 4.22
CA LEU A 233 -0.18 33.85 4.16
C LEU A 233 1.08 33.82 5.03
N GLN A 234 0.97 33.29 6.25
CA GLN A 234 2.11 33.19 7.17
C GLN A 234 3.20 32.27 6.62
N ILE A 235 2.80 31.18 5.96
CA ILE A 235 3.71 30.20 5.38
C ILE A 235 4.37 30.77 4.14
N LEU A 236 3.62 31.45 3.27
CA LEU A 236 4.16 32.15 2.10
C LEU A 236 5.24 33.16 2.51
N LYS A 237 4.97 33.98 3.54
CA LYS A 237 5.95 34.94 4.08
C LYS A 237 7.19 34.25 4.67
N LYS A 238 7.00 33.12 5.39
CA LYS A 238 8.10 32.32 5.94
C LYS A 238 8.98 31.75 4.82
N VAL A 239 8.37 31.17 3.79
CA VAL A 239 9.10 30.58 2.66
C VAL A 239 9.82 31.67 1.86
N LEU A 240 9.21 32.84 1.67
CA LEU A 240 9.84 34.00 1.03
C LEU A 240 11.15 34.41 1.72
N GLN A 241 11.21 34.36 3.05
CA GLN A 241 12.42 34.67 3.82
C GLN A 241 13.51 33.60 3.70
N ALA A 242 13.14 32.36 3.38
CA ALA A 242 14.06 31.23 3.28
C ALA A 242 14.66 31.03 1.88
N ILE A 243 14.12 31.71 0.86
CA ILE A 243 14.55 31.55 -0.53
C ILE A 243 15.78 32.40 -0.85
N HIS A 244 16.63 31.85 -1.71
CA HIS A 244 17.81 32.54 -2.21
C HIS A 244 17.43 33.83 -2.97
N PRO A 245 18.03 34.99 -2.67
CA PRO A 245 17.66 36.29 -3.25
C PRO A 245 17.74 36.39 -4.79
N TYR A 246 18.49 35.49 -5.42
CA TYR A 246 18.68 35.47 -6.87
C TYR A 246 17.74 34.51 -7.61
N ASN A 247 16.84 33.82 -6.90
CA ASN A 247 15.85 32.93 -7.52
C ASN A 247 14.60 33.73 -7.94
N TYR A 248 14.75 34.53 -8.99
CA TYR A 248 13.73 35.50 -9.41
C TYR A 248 12.40 34.85 -9.80
N GLU A 249 12.42 33.63 -10.35
CA GLU A 249 11.22 32.90 -10.74
C GLU A 249 10.35 32.53 -9.53
N VAL A 250 10.96 32.04 -8.43
CA VAL A 250 10.19 31.73 -7.20
C VAL A 250 9.78 32.98 -6.47
N LEU A 251 10.67 33.98 -6.41
CA LEU A 251 10.35 35.25 -5.79
C LEU A 251 9.13 35.88 -6.46
N GLN A 252 9.10 35.87 -7.79
CA GLN A 252 7.94 36.35 -8.55
C GLN A 252 6.69 35.54 -8.21
N PHE A 253 6.75 34.20 -8.28
CA PHE A 253 5.63 33.33 -7.96
C PHE A 253 5.08 33.58 -6.54
N LEU A 254 5.95 33.67 -5.53
CA LEU A 254 5.52 33.88 -4.15
C LEU A 254 4.93 35.27 -3.94
N LEU A 255 5.55 36.31 -4.50
CA LEU A 255 5.03 37.67 -4.40
C LEU A 255 3.67 37.79 -5.08
N GLU A 256 3.46 37.16 -6.24
CA GLU A 256 2.14 37.09 -6.89
C GLU A 256 1.10 36.41 -5.97
N LYS A 257 1.44 35.24 -5.38
CA LYS A 257 0.53 34.53 -4.47
C LYS A 257 0.27 35.26 -3.15
N ILE A 258 1.24 36.04 -2.65
CA ILE A 258 1.04 36.91 -1.49
C ILE A 258 0.13 38.08 -1.88
N GLN A 259 0.38 38.74 -3.01
CA GLN A 259 -0.40 39.88 -3.51
C GLN A 259 -1.87 39.51 -3.76
N GLU A 260 -2.14 38.30 -4.26
CA GLU A 260 -3.50 37.76 -4.42
C GLU A 260 -4.27 37.66 -3.08
N ARG A 261 -3.55 37.51 -1.96
CA ARG A 261 -4.12 37.26 -0.62
C ARG A 261 -4.06 38.47 0.30
N GLU A 262 -3.07 39.32 0.10
CA GLU A 262 -2.77 40.52 0.86
C GLU A 262 -2.33 41.60 -0.12
N ASP A 263 -3.16 42.61 -0.31
CA ASP A 263 -2.85 43.77 -1.16
C ASP A 263 -1.83 44.69 -0.46
N SER A 264 -0.57 44.25 -0.46
CA SER A 264 0.55 44.91 0.21
C SER A 264 1.35 45.74 -0.80
N LYS A 265 1.55 47.02 -0.47
CA LYS A 265 2.38 47.94 -1.28
C LYS A 265 3.83 47.47 -1.39
N GLU A 266 4.33 46.77 -0.38
CA GLU A 266 5.67 46.17 -0.36
C GLU A 266 5.77 45.03 -1.37
N THR A 267 4.73 44.21 -1.48
CA THR A 267 4.68 43.07 -2.41
C THR A 267 4.61 43.55 -3.86
N LEU A 268 3.76 44.56 -4.13
CA LEU A 268 3.69 45.26 -5.42
C LEU A 268 5.05 45.86 -5.84
N LYS A 269 5.74 46.57 -4.94
CA LYS A 269 7.08 47.10 -5.21
C LYS A 269 8.09 45.99 -5.52
N GLY A 270 8.01 44.86 -4.81
CA GLY A 270 8.83 43.68 -5.08
C GLY A 270 8.62 43.15 -6.51
N LEU A 271 7.37 43.03 -6.95
CA LEU A 271 7.04 42.61 -8.32
C LEU A 271 7.54 43.60 -9.38
N GLU A 272 7.40 44.90 -9.14
CA GLU A 272 7.93 45.93 -10.03
C GLU A 272 9.47 45.88 -10.15
N LEU A 273 10.16 45.65 -9.04
CA LEU A 273 11.61 45.48 -9.00
C LEU A 273 12.05 44.25 -9.80
N LEU A 274 11.37 43.11 -9.65
CA LEU A 274 11.66 41.90 -10.43
C LEU A 274 11.44 42.14 -11.94
N ARG A 275 10.35 42.83 -12.31
CA ARG A 275 10.09 43.20 -13.70
C ARG A 275 11.19 44.09 -14.28
N TYR A 276 11.69 45.04 -13.49
CA TYR A 276 12.82 45.88 -13.87
C TYR A 276 14.10 45.06 -14.05
N LEU A 277 14.42 44.17 -13.11
CA LEU A 277 15.59 43.29 -13.18
C LEU A 277 15.56 42.37 -14.41
N HIS A 278 14.39 41.87 -14.79
CA HIS A 278 14.23 41.05 -15.99
C HIS A 278 14.56 41.81 -17.29
N LEU A 279 14.25 43.11 -17.33
CA LEU A 279 14.54 43.99 -18.47
C LEU A 279 15.95 44.58 -18.42
N TYR A 280 16.62 44.50 -17.28
CA TYR A 280 17.93 45.12 -17.06
C TYR A 280 19.04 44.35 -17.79
N LYS A 281 19.66 45.01 -18.76
CA LYS A 281 20.85 44.50 -19.45
C LYS A 281 22.10 44.97 -18.70
N ARG A 282 22.90 44.04 -18.19
CA ARG A 282 24.17 44.39 -17.53
C ARG A 282 25.09 45.16 -18.49
N CYS A 283 25.54 46.34 -18.06
CA CYS A 283 26.46 47.19 -18.81
C CYS A 283 27.95 46.92 -18.50
N SER A 284 28.25 46.06 -17.53
CA SER A 284 29.60 45.74 -17.09
C SER A 284 29.69 44.31 -16.53
N PRO A 285 30.87 43.65 -16.64
CA PRO A 285 31.09 42.30 -16.08
C PRO A 285 30.99 42.33 -14.54
N PRO A 286 30.65 41.18 -13.90
CA PRO A 286 30.58 41.09 -12.44
C PRO A 286 31.94 41.44 -11.83
N CYS A 287 31.97 42.49 -11.01
CA CYS A 287 33.18 42.91 -10.31
C CYS A 287 33.32 42.07 -9.05
N GLY A 288 34.25 41.11 -9.05
CA GLY A 288 34.73 40.43 -7.84
C GLY A 288 33.79 39.36 -7.25
N THR A 289 34.33 38.16 -7.10
CA THR A 289 33.86 37.11 -6.20
C THR A 289 33.74 37.65 -4.77
N GLU A 290 32.52 37.70 -4.24
CA GLU A 290 32.28 37.76 -2.80
C GLU A 290 32.42 36.31 -2.29
N GLU A 291 33.60 35.99 -1.76
CA GLU A 291 33.84 34.81 -0.90
C GLU A 291 33.22 35.01 0.49
#